data_AF-V9XPM3-F1
#
_entry.id   AF-V9XPM3-F1
#
_cell.length_a   1.000
_cell.length_b   1.000
_cell.length_c   1.000
_cell.angle_alpha   90.00
_cell.angle_beta   90.00
_cell.angle_gamma   90.00
#
_symmetry.space_group_name_H-M   'P 1'
#
loop_
_entity.id
_entity.type
_entity.pdbx_description
1 polymer ?
#
loop_
_entity_poly.entity_id
_entity_poly.type
_entity_poly.pdbx_seq_one_letter_code
_entity_poly.pdbx_strand_id
1 'polypeptide(L)'
;SYGKWIIRIKYEWDILSKEYKAQNGSKKNPDDYLLSFSNKSNSENVSTLLKKCDDEYSKYCDCKHTTTLVKSVLNGKEDTSEEDREIVDVNDFSKFGCNKKSVETNSKIWECIKPDILRVTGVCSPPRRQEI
;
A
#
# COMPACT_ATOMS: atom_id res chain seq x y z
N SER A 1 -13.30 10.49 -7.25
CA SER A 1 -13.20 9.21 -6.55
C SER A 1 -12.70 9.44 -5.13
N TYR A 2 -12.99 8.52 -4.21
CA TYR A 2 -12.68 8.68 -2.78
C TYR A 2 -11.19 8.93 -2.51
N GLY A 3 -10.29 8.16 -3.12
CA GLY A 3 -8.83 8.33 -2.94
C GLY A 3 -8.30 9.69 -3.39
N LYS A 4 -8.75 10.21 -4.54
CA LYS A 4 -8.38 11.56 -5.00
C LYS A 4 -8.88 12.64 -4.05
N TRP A 5 -10.07 12.45 -3.48
CA TRP A 5 -10.65 13.38 -2.52
C TRP A 5 -9.84 13.42 -1.22
N ILE A 6 -9.45 12.26 -0.66
CA ILE A 6 -8.62 12.18 0.56
C ILE A 6 -7.27 12.91 0.36
N ILE A 7 -6.60 12.70 -0.77
CA ILE A 7 -5.34 13.40 -1.08
C ILE A 7 -5.56 14.92 -1.10
N ARG A 8 -6.63 15.37 -1.76
CA ARG A 8 -6.94 16.80 -1.86
C ARG A 8 -7.21 17.44 -0.50
N ILE A 9 -8.06 16.83 0.33
CA ILE A 9 -8.41 17.42 1.64
C ILE A 9 -7.22 17.43 2.61
N LYS A 10 -6.31 16.44 2.52
CA LYS A 10 -5.06 16.45 3.29
C LYS A 10 -4.17 17.62 2.89
N TYR A 11 -4.07 17.88 1.60
CA TYR A 11 -3.29 19.01 1.07
C TYR A 11 -3.90 20.36 1.45
N GLU A 12 -5.23 20.50 1.34
CA GLU A 12 -5.95 21.71 1.77
C GLU A 12 -5.73 21.96 3.28
N TRP A 13 -5.83 20.92 4.11
CA TRP A 13 -5.57 21.03 5.55
C TRP A 13 -4.12 21.41 5.85
N ASP A 14 -3.15 20.80 5.16
CA ASP A 14 -1.72 21.12 5.33
C ASP A 14 -1.42 22.60 5.04
N ILE A 15 -1.97 23.15 3.95
CA ILE A 15 -1.80 24.58 3.62
C ILE A 15 -2.45 25.48 4.68
N LEU A 16 -3.73 25.26 4.97
CA LEU A 16 -4.50 26.14 5.86
C LEU A 16 -3.96 26.12 7.30
N SER A 17 -3.56 24.93 7.77
CA SER A 17 -2.99 24.77 9.11
C SER A 17 -1.62 25.46 9.24
N LYS A 18 -0.79 25.44 8.19
CA LYS A 18 0.48 26.18 8.14
C LYS A 18 0.27 27.68 8.07
N GLU A 19 -0.65 28.15 7.24
CA GLU A 19 -0.97 29.57 7.11
C GLU A 19 -1.51 30.15 8.43
N TYR A 20 -2.40 29.42 9.11
CA TYR A 20 -2.88 29.80 10.44
C TYR A 20 -1.72 29.98 11.44
N LYS A 21 -0.78 29.03 11.48
CA LYS A 21 0.41 29.10 12.34
C LYS A 21 1.32 30.28 11.98
N ALA A 22 1.48 30.59 10.69
CA ALA A 22 2.27 31.73 10.23
C ALA A 22 1.66 33.06 10.70
N GLN A 23 0.34 33.20 10.61
CA GLN A 23 -0.36 34.45 10.97
C GLN A 23 -0.55 34.62 12.49
N ASN A 24 -0.71 33.52 13.24
CA ASN A 24 -1.10 33.59 14.65
C ASN A 24 -0.01 33.15 15.64
N GLY A 25 1.18 32.79 15.13
CA GLY A 25 2.31 32.27 15.88
C GLY A 25 2.38 30.74 15.89
N SER A 26 3.59 30.20 15.73
CA SER A 26 3.84 28.76 15.56
C SER A 26 3.39 27.88 16.73
N LYS A 27 3.21 28.48 17.92
CA LYS A 27 2.73 27.80 19.13
C LYS A 27 1.21 27.62 19.15
N LYS A 28 0.45 28.28 18.28
CA LYS A 28 -1.01 28.10 18.21
C LYS A 28 -1.34 26.92 17.30
N ASN A 29 -2.07 25.96 17.86
CA ASN A 29 -2.47 24.76 17.16
C ASN A 29 -3.81 25.00 16.41
N PRO A 30 -3.84 24.81 15.07
CA PRO A 30 -5.06 24.92 14.28
C PRO A 30 -6.16 23.94 14.71
N ASP A 31 -5.80 22.72 15.13
CA ASP A 31 -6.77 21.73 15.61
C ASP A 31 -7.46 22.24 16.90
N ASP A 32 -6.68 22.75 17.85
CA ASP A 32 -7.21 23.29 19.12
C ASP A 32 -8.09 24.53 18.89
N TYR A 33 -7.72 25.37 17.91
CA TYR A 33 -8.54 26.50 17.50
C TYR A 33 -9.92 26.03 17.01
N LEU A 34 -9.98 25.03 16.12
CA LEU A 34 -11.26 24.49 15.64
C LEU A 34 -12.06 23.80 16.74
N LEU A 35 -11.40 23.07 17.63
CA LEU A 35 -12.03 22.44 18.79
C LEU A 35 -12.68 23.46 19.73
N SER A 36 -12.11 24.66 19.87
CA SER A 36 -12.68 25.70 20.73
C SER A 36 -14.06 26.20 20.28
N PHE A 37 -14.43 26.00 19.01
CA PHE A 37 -15.76 26.30 18.47
C PHE A 37 -16.69 25.07 18.42
N SER A 38 -16.18 23.90 18.80
CA SER A 38 -16.96 22.68 18.82
C SER A 38 -17.73 22.56 20.14
N ASN A 39 -19.06 22.55 20.05
CA ASN A 39 -19.94 22.21 21.16
C ASN A 39 -20.11 20.69 21.35
N LYS A 40 -19.41 19.85 20.57
CA LYS A 40 -19.52 18.39 20.64
C LYS A 40 -18.50 17.81 21.62
N SER A 41 -18.96 17.03 22.58
CA SER A 41 -18.12 16.32 23.56
C SER A 41 -17.14 15.31 22.94
N ASN A 42 -17.36 14.90 21.69
CA ASN A 42 -16.53 13.95 20.95
C ASN A 42 -15.89 14.58 19.69
N SER A 43 -15.64 15.89 19.66
CA SER A 43 -14.92 16.46 18.52
C SER A 43 -13.49 15.94 18.46
N GLU A 44 -13.14 15.36 17.31
CA GLU A 44 -11.81 14.89 17.02
C GLU A 44 -11.05 15.91 16.18
N ASN A 45 -9.73 15.95 16.37
CA ASN A 45 -8.83 16.75 15.55
C ASN A 45 -8.97 16.36 14.08
N VAL A 46 -8.80 17.33 13.18
CA VAL A 46 -8.91 17.12 11.73
C VAL A 46 -7.90 16.06 11.29
N SER A 47 -6.69 16.09 11.86
CA SER A 47 -5.65 15.09 11.64
C SER A 47 -6.11 13.65 11.93
N THR A 48 -6.91 13.44 12.99
CA THR A 48 -7.47 12.13 13.34
C THR A 48 -8.58 11.71 12.36
N LEU A 49 -9.45 12.64 11.97
CA LEU A 49 -10.51 12.39 10.99
C LEU A 49 -9.91 11.97 9.63
N LEU A 50 -8.86 12.66 9.18
CA LEU A 50 -8.15 12.34 7.94
C LEU A 50 -7.54 10.93 7.97
N LYS A 51 -7.00 10.50 9.11
CA LYS A 51 -6.49 9.14 9.29
C LYS A 51 -7.62 8.09 9.18
N LYS A 52 -8.78 8.35 9.80
CA LYS A 52 -9.94 7.46 9.66
C LYS A 52 -10.41 7.32 8.22
N CYS A 53 -10.33 8.39 7.41
CA CYS A 53 -10.60 8.31 5.98
C CYS A 53 -9.60 7.40 5.25
N ASP A 54 -8.31 7.41 5.61
CA ASP A 54 -7.32 6.49 5.04
C ASP A 54 -7.61 5.02 5.41
N ASP A 55 -7.99 4.78 6.66
CA ASP A 55 -8.31 3.44 7.15
C ASP A 55 -9.57 2.90 6.44
N GLU A 56 -10.59 3.74 6.28
CA GLU A 56 -11.80 3.40 5.52
C GLU A 56 -11.49 3.17 4.04
N TYR A 57 -10.66 4.01 3.43
CA TYR A 57 -10.22 3.82 2.05
C TYR A 57 -9.50 2.48 1.90
N SER A 58 -8.54 2.18 2.78
CA SER A 58 -7.77 0.95 2.73
C SER A 58 -8.68 -0.27 2.92
N LYS A 59 -9.67 -0.18 3.81
CA LYS A 59 -10.63 -1.27 4.06
C LYS A 59 -11.44 -1.67 2.83
N TYR A 60 -11.81 -0.73 1.97
CA TYR A 60 -12.73 -0.97 0.85
C TYR A 60 -12.10 -0.88 -0.54
N CYS A 61 -10.95 -0.22 -0.68
CA CYS A 61 -10.37 0.10 -1.97
C CYS A 61 -8.97 -0.51 -2.19
N ASP A 62 -8.33 -1.06 -1.16
CA ASP A 62 -7.07 -1.77 -1.36
C ASP A 62 -7.32 -3.17 -1.93
N CYS A 63 -6.66 -3.48 -3.03
CA CYS A 63 -6.64 -4.83 -3.55
C CYS A 63 -5.80 -5.73 -2.64
N LYS A 64 -6.43 -6.72 -2.00
CA LYS A 64 -5.79 -7.60 -1.00
C LYS A 64 -4.49 -8.23 -1.53
N HIS A 65 -4.56 -8.88 -2.69
CA HIS A 65 -3.45 -9.63 -3.28
C HIS A 65 -2.36 -8.76 -3.93
N THR A 66 -2.41 -7.43 -3.77
CA THR A 66 -1.37 -6.51 -4.29
C THR A 66 -1.12 -5.35 -3.34
N THR A 67 -2.07 -4.43 -3.21
CA THR A 67 -1.89 -3.22 -2.39
C THR A 67 -1.69 -3.56 -0.92
N THR A 68 -2.49 -4.47 -0.37
CA THR A 68 -2.37 -4.85 1.04
C THR A 68 -1.05 -5.58 1.30
N LEU A 69 -0.64 -6.51 0.42
CA LEU A 69 0.65 -7.19 0.51
C LEU A 69 1.85 -6.22 0.43
N VAL A 70 1.82 -5.27 -0.51
CA VAL A 70 2.89 -4.26 -0.62
C VAL A 70 2.94 -3.38 0.63
N LYS A 71 1.78 -2.94 1.16
CA LYS A 71 1.70 -2.14 2.39
C LYS A 71 2.20 -2.91 3.62
N SER A 72 1.91 -4.21 3.74
CA SER A 72 2.35 -5.01 4.89
C SER A 72 3.86 -5.20 4.92
N VAL A 73 4.52 -5.29 3.75
CA VAL A 73 5.97 -5.38 3.64
C VAL A 73 6.64 -4.02 3.87
N LEU A 74 6.18 -2.96 3.18
CA LEU A 74 6.83 -1.64 3.26
C LEU A 74 6.63 -0.95 4.61
N ASN A 75 5.48 -1.15 5.26
CA ASN A 75 5.17 -0.58 6.57
C ASN A 75 5.22 -1.62 7.70
N GLY A 76 5.75 -2.81 7.42
CA GLY A 76 5.94 -3.87 8.40
C GLY A 76 6.92 -3.47 9.49
N LYS A 77 6.83 -4.09 10.65
CA LYS A 77 7.74 -3.83 11.76
C LYS A 77 9.04 -4.63 11.58
N GLU A 78 10.13 -4.15 12.17
CA GLU A 78 11.40 -4.88 12.15
C GLU A 78 11.32 -6.22 12.90
N ASP A 79 10.51 -6.27 13.96
CA ASP A 79 10.30 -7.45 14.80
C ASP A 79 9.25 -8.44 14.25
N THR A 80 8.77 -8.26 13.00
CA THR A 80 7.89 -9.22 12.34
C THR A 80 8.58 -10.60 12.24
N SER A 81 7.83 -11.65 12.60
CA SER A 81 8.32 -13.03 12.66
C SER A 81 8.77 -13.55 11.28
N GLU A 82 9.66 -14.55 11.27
CA GLU A 82 10.08 -15.21 10.02
C GLU A 82 8.90 -15.86 9.29
N GLU A 83 7.98 -16.49 10.04
CA GLU A 83 6.76 -17.09 9.50
C GLU A 83 5.90 -16.06 8.75
N ASP A 84 5.67 -14.89 9.33
CA ASP A 84 4.89 -13.81 8.70
C ASP A 84 5.61 -13.17 7.50
N ARG A 85 6.95 -13.23 7.46
CA ARG A 85 7.77 -12.71 6.36
C ARG A 85 7.76 -13.65 5.15
N GLU A 86 7.65 -14.95 5.38
CA GLU A 86 7.77 -15.99 4.35
C GLU A 86 6.43 -16.59 3.91
N ILE A 87 5.36 -16.35 4.66
CA ILE A 87 4.04 -16.89 4.33
C ILE A 87 3.53 -16.42 2.96
N VAL A 88 3.06 -17.39 2.16
CA VAL A 88 2.41 -17.15 0.87
C VAL A 88 0.93 -17.52 0.97
N ASP A 89 0.03 -16.53 0.91
CA ASP A 89 -1.41 -16.80 0.74
C ASP A 89 -1.65 -17.31 -0.69
N VAL A 90 -1.84 -18.63 -0.80
CA VAL A 90 -2.00 -19.34 -2.07
C VAL A 90 -3.22 -18.85 -2.85
N ASN A 91 -4.27 -18.35 -2.18
CA ASN A 91 -5.45 -17.80 -2.85
C ASN A 91 -5.13 -16.44 -3.46
N ASP A 92 -4.43 -15.58 -2.72
CA ASP A 92 -4.01 -14.27 -3.21
C ASP A 92 -2.98 -14.42 -4.33
N PHE A 93 -2.03 -15.33 -4.21
CA PHE A 93 -1.06 -15.68 -5.25
C PHE A 93 -1.73 -16.12 -6.56
N SER A 94 -2.78 -16.94 -6.44
CA SER A 94 -3.56 -17.36 -7.59
C SER A 94 -4.39 -16.25 -8.20
N LYS A 95 -5.00 -15.39 -7.37
CA LYS A 95 -5.80 -14.26 -7.81
C LYS A 95 -4.95 -13.20 -8.49
N PHE A 96 -3.69 -13.06 -8.08
CA PHE A 96 -2.68 -12.23 -8.71
C PHE A 96 -2.34 -12.70 -10.15
N GLY A 97 -2.52 -13.99 -10.43
CA GLY A 97 -2.35 -14.57 -11.77
C GLY A 97 -1.32 -15.70 -11.84
N CYS A 98 -0.74 -16.11 -10.71
CA CYS A 98 0.24 -17.19 -10.67
C CYS A 98 -0.41 -18.55 -10.41
N ASN A 99 0.30 -19.64 -10.73
CA ASN A 99 -0.19 -20.99 -10.51
C ASN A 99 0.09 -21.44 -9.07
N LYS A 100 -0.94 -21.76 -8.29
CA LYS A 100 -0.82 -22.27 -6.92
C LYS A 100 0.21 -23.38 -6.74
N LYS A 101 0.28 -24.31 -7.71
CA LYS A 101 1.20 -25.46 -7.64
C LYS A 101 2.67 -25.05 -7.71
N SER A 102 2.98 -23.89 -8.31
CA SER A 102 4.37 -23.43 -8.47
C SER A 102 5.03 -23.01 -7.15
N VAL A 103 4.28 -22.91 -6.05
CA VAL A 103 4.86 -22.66 -4.72
C VAL A 103 5.67 -23.87 -4.24
N GLU A 104 5.29 -25.09 -4.63
CA GLU A 104 5.92 -26.33 -4.15
C GLU A 104 6.64 -27.12 -5.26
N THR A 105 6.34 -26.85 -6.54
CA THR A 105 6.93 -27.60 -7.67
C THR A 105 8.18 -26.94 -8.23
N ASN A 106 9.24 -27.72 -8.45
CA ASN A 106 10.54 -27.29 -9.03
C ASN A 106 10.90 -28.05 -10.31
N SER A 107 9.98 -28.09 -11.28
CA SER A 107 10.08 -29.02 -12.41
C SER A 107 10.84 -28.50 -13.63
N LYS A 108 11.31 -27.25 -13.64
CA LYS A 108 12.01 -26.68 -14.80
C LYS A 108 13.49 -27.04 -14.84
N ILE A 109 13.97 -27.28 -16.05
CA ILE A 109 15.39 -27.46 -16.39
C ILE A 109 15.85 -26.35 -17.34
N TRP A 110 17.15 -26.27 -17.59
CA TRP A 110 17.68 -25.32 -18.56
C TRP A 110 17.09 -25.59 -19.95
N GLU A 111 16.43 -24.58 -20.53
CA GLU A 111 15.84 -24.65 -21.87
C GLU A 111 16.50 -23.59 -22.75
N CYS A 112 17.02 -24.01 -23.90
CA CYS A 112 17.59 -23.14 -24.94
C CYS A 112 16.58 -23.02 -26.09
N ILE A 113 15.55 -22.19 -25.88
CA ILE A 113 14.44 -22.02 -26.81
C ILE A 113 14.38 -20.59 -27.33
N LYS A 114 13.66 -20.39 -28.43
CA LYS A 114 13.29 -19.06 -28.88
C LYS A 114 12.23 -18.52 -27.92
N PRO A 115 12.47 -17.40 -27.22
CA PRO A 115 11.50 -16.87 -26.24
C PRO A 115 10.21 -16.36 -26.89
N ASP A 116 10.27 -16.02 -28.18
CA ASP A 116 9.19 -15.42 -28.96
C ASP A 116 9.31 -15.94 -30.40
N ILE A 117 8.17 -16.12 -31.07
CA ILE A 117 8.04 -16.45 -32.49
C ILE A 117 8.80 -15.47 -33.39
N LEU A 118 8.97 -14.22 -32.95
CA LEU A 118 9.68 -13.17 -33.69
C LEU A 118 11.20 -13.20 -33.52
N ARG A 119 11.74 -13.99 -32.57
CA ARG A 119 13.19 -14.02 -32.32
C ARG A 119 13.92 -14.99 -33.24
N VAL A 120 15.02 -14.50 -33.80
CA VAL A 120 15.86 -15.27 -34.73
C VAL A 120 16.81 -16.21 -33.99
N THR A 121 17.29 -15.82 -32.80
CA THR A 121 18.24 -16.57 -31.97
C THR A 121 17.59 -17.18 -30.72
N GLY A 122 18.02 -18.39 -30.36
CA GLY A 122 17.62 -19.05 -29.12
C GLY A 122 18.28 -18.41 -27.89
N VAL A 123 17.61 -18.49 -26.74
CA VAL A 123 18.12 -18.03 -25.45
C VAL A 123 18.08 -19.20 -24.47
N CYS A 124 19.23 -19.53 -23.89
CA CYS A 124 19.31 -20.49 -22.78
C CYS A 124 18.88 -19.81 -21.48
N SER A 125 17.68 -20.10 -21.01
CA SER A 125 17.12 -19.50 -19.80
C SER A 125 17.29 -20.43 -18.60
N PRO A 126 17.85 -19.95 -17.47
CA PRO A 126 17.88 -20.73 -16.23
C PRO A 126 16.46 -21.04 -15.73
N PRO A 127 16.21 -22.20 -15.08
CA PRO A 127 14.91 -22.53 -14.46
C PRO A 127 14.37 -21.41 -13.57
N ARG A 128 15.24 -20.86 -12.71
CA ARG A 128 14.92 -19.73 -11.82
C ARG A 128 14.35 -18.51 -12.55
N ARG A 129 14.71 -18.28 -13.83
CA ARG A 129 14.14 -17.18 -14.64
C ARG A 129 12.85 -17.61 -15.33
N GLN A 130 12.73 -18.88 -15.71
CA GLN A 130 11.52 -19.44 -16.33
C GLN A 130 10.35 -19.53 -15.34
N GLU A 131 10.63 -19.62 -14.04
CA GLU A 131 9.65 -19.76 -12.95
C GLU A 131 9.31 -18.43 -12.23
N ILE A 132 9.74 -17.28 -12.77
CA ILE A 132 9.29 -15.94 -12.34
C ILE A 132 7.96 -15.62 -13.02
#